data_AF-A0A966DNH1-F1
#
_entry.id   AF-A0A966DNH1-F1
#
_cell.length_a   1.000
_cell.length_b   1.000
_cell.length_c   1.000
_cell.angle_alpha   90.00
_cell.angle_beta   90.00
_cell.angle_gamma   90.00
#
_symmetry.space_group_name_H-M   'P 1'
#
loop_
_entity.id
_entity.type
_entity.pdbx_description
1 polymer ?
#
loop_
_entity_poly.entity_id
_entity_poly.type
_entity_poly.pdbx_seq_one_letter_code
_entity_poly.pdbx_strand_id
1 'polypeptide(L)'
;MTNLNRSLNNPPMPRKILISFLGTNEYVPANYYLSDQSHKIDNVRFIQEAILELICNDWTEMDVVKVFLTDEAEKKNWVDNGHLDRDKKVIECEGLKSRLDAFAAHHKSKIRFEPIYNVPTGITESDVWDVFDTIYEQLEENDEVYFDITHSFRSIPMLCMVLLNYAKYLKNITVKGIYYGAFEVLGPAWQVKNNMPVEDRNAPIVDVTRFSMLQDWSIAAGDFATYGNADRLQEISSEVLKPFLVEAKGQDKSLLALNRTIKNTKKFTENIQTCRGKLIIENGAAKQIIEDLSDVKEDTIAIRPIVPLLDAIKSALSDFQNGPGVNNGYAAAKWCLKNNLIQQGLTILEETIISEVCEELELDFQDKDIRTLISSSIYLIKNKKDEEKWDVKSDAELNFIKMVKAKSSIASDKAQSFCDIQEFRNDINHNGMRKKSAGPDKFIKCLKRNLPDELVRKPIENAHSIFINLSNHPSTNWDEYQLECASKYGEILDFPFPDVDPNASSYEIDLLAENLIQELDKLAVLRDSNIRAIHIMGEHTLSYALVSKLQKRNISCLASTTERMVTQHGDEKVSLFKFISFRTYPEL
;
A
#
# COMPACT_ATOMS: atom_id res chain seq x y z
N MET A 1 23.22 -35.15 25.90
CA MET A 1 21.96 -34.41 26.09
C MET A 1 21.49 -33.95 24.71
N THR A 2 21.30 -34.79 23.69
CA THR A 2 20.26 -35.81 23.49
C THR A 2 18.85 -35.38 23.92
N ASN A 3 18.02 -35.10 22.91
CA ASN A 3 16.57 -35.31 22.85
C ASN A 3 15.70 -34.69 23.94
N LEU A 4 15.42 -33.39 23.84
CA LEU A 4 14.16 -32.84 24.34
C LEU A 4 13.42 -32.09 23.21
N ASN A 5 12.24 -32.62 22.89
CA ASN A 5 11.09 -31.92 22.31
C ASN A 5 11.11 -31.57 20.81
N ARG A 6 11.19 -32.59 19.95
CA ARG A 6 10.52 -32.61 18.62
C ARG A 6 9.14 -33.27 18.70
N SER A 7 8.37 -32.89 19.72
CA SER A 7 6.99 -33.32 19.97
C SER A 7 6.14 -32.10 20.36
N LEU A 8 6.31 -30.99 19.64
CA LEU A 8 5.31 -29.93 19.67
C LEU A 8 4.31 -30.24 18.57
N ASN A 9 3.25 -30.90 19.02
CA ASN A 9 1.90 -30.93 18.47
C ASN A 9 1.73 -30.03 17.24
N ASN A 10 1.25 -30.62 16.13
CA ASN A 10 0.46 -29.81 15.20
C ASN A 10 -0.57 -29.05 16.06
N PRO A 11 -0.72 -27.73 15.91
CA PRO A 11 -1.79 -27.03 16.60
C PRO A 11 -3.10 -27.78 16.30
N PRO A 12 -3.99 -27.96 17.30
CA PRO A 12 -5.29 -28.56 17.05
C PRO A 12 -5.93 -27.82 15.88
N MET A 13 -6.54 -28.56 14.95
CA MET A 13 -7.21 -27.92 13.82
C MET A 13 -8.19 -26.88 14.37
N PRO A 14 -8.17 -25.66 13.85
CA PRO A 14 -9.03 -24.60 14.37
C PRO A 14 -10.49 -25.02 14.17
N ARG A 15 -11.30 -24.79 15.21
CA ARG A 15 -12.74 -25.06 15.17
C ARG A 15 -13.40 -24.13 14.16
N LYS A 16 -14.23 -24.66 13.27
CA LYS A 16 -15.09 -23.85 12.40
C LYS A 16 -16.41 -23.54 13.10
N ILE A 17 -16.84 -22.28 13.04
CA ILE A 17 -18.08 -21.82 13.66
C ILE A 17 -18.92 -21.03 12.66
N LEU A 18 -20.18 -21.42 12.48
CA LEU A 18 -21.17 -20.65 11.72
C LEU A 18 -22.06 -19.90 12.70
N ILE A 19 -22.08 -18.58 12.59
CA ILE A 19 -22.97 -17.69 13.36
C ILE A 19 -24.09 -17.25 12.42
N SER A 20 -25.34 -17.56 12.78
CA SER A 20 -26.51 -17.19 12.00
C SER A 20 -27.63 -16.66 12.90
N PHE A 21 -28.35 -15.65 12.42
CA PHE A 21 -29.55 -15.13 13.07
C PHE A 21 -30.80 -15.71 12.41
N LEU A 22 -31.83 -15.98 13.21
CA LEU A 22 -33.14 -16.37 12.70
C LEU A 22 -34.12 -15.19 12.79
N GLY A 23 -34.78 -14.89 11.67
CA GLY A 23 -35.79 -13.85 11.60
C GLY A 23 -37.19 -14.39 11.92
N THR A 24 -38.19 -13.52 11.79
CA THR A 24 -39.58 -13.79 12.23
C THR A 24 -40.60 -13.85 11.09
N ASN A 25 -40.19 -13.60 9.84
CA ASN A 25 -41.09 -13.65 8.69
C ASN A 25 -41.48 -15.09 8.33
N GLU A 26 -42.63 -15.27 7.70
CA GLU A 26 -43.02 -16.55 7.11
C GLU A 26 -42.14 -16.83 5.87
N TYR A 27 -41.11 -17.66 6.04
CA TYR A 27 -40.22 -18.01 4.94
C TYR A 27 -40.87 -18.97 3.96
N VAL A 28 -40.62 -18.70 2.68
CA VAL A 28 -41.11 -19.50 1.55
C VAL A 28 -39.93 -20.24 0.93
N PRO A 29 -40.12 -21.49 0.46
CA PRO A 29 -39.05 -22.23 -0.19
C PRO A 29 -38.52 -21.50 -1.42
N ALA A 30 -37.19 -21.52 -1.58
CA ALA A 30 -36.44 -20.91 -2.68
C ALA A 30 -35.24 -21.78 -3.07
N ASN A 31 -34.63 -21.46 -4.21
CA ASN A 31 -33.40 -22.07 -4.67
C ASN A 31 -32.27 -21.07 -4.44
N TYR A 32 -31.25 -21.46 -3.69
CA TYR A 32 -30.10 -20.59 -3.39
C TYR A 32 -28.86 -21.05 -4.13
N TYR A 33 -28.11 -20.10 -4.69
CA TYR A 33 -26.86 -20.40 -5.42
C TYR A 33 -25.76 -19.43 -5.04
N LEU A 34 -24.50 -19.89 -5.04
CA LEU A 34 -23.36 -18.98 -4.88
C LEU A 34 -23.28 -18.06 -6.10
N SER A 35 -22.92 -16.80 -5.89
CA SER A 35 -22.93 -15.76 -6.94
C SER A 35 -22.08 -16.09 -8.19
N ASP A 36 -21.16 -17.07 -8.10
CA ASP A 36 -20.39 -17.61 -9.23
C ASP A 36 -21.16 -18.65 -10.09
N GLN A 37 -22.42 -18.92 -9.73
CA GLN A 37 -23.33 -19.89 -10.35
C GLN A 37 -22.81 -21.33 -10.40
N SER A 38 -21.78 -21.67 -9.62
CA SER A 38 -21.15 -22.99 -9.68
C SER A 38 -22.04 -24.09 -9.11
N HIS A 39 -22.82 -23.77 -8.06
CA HIS A 39 -23.63 -24.72 -7.30
C HIS A 39 -24.91 -24.05 -6.81
N LYS A 40 -26.02 -24.81 -6.84
CA LYS A 40 -27.36 -24.39 -6.45
C LYS A 40 -28.03 -25.47 -5.59
N ILE A 41 -28.66 -25.05 -4.51
CA ILE A 41 -29.50 -25.89 -3.65
C ILE A 41 -30.95 -25.50 -3.90
N ASP A 42 -31.75 -26.47 -4.30
CA ASP A 42 -33.14 -26.27 -4.68
C ASP A 42 -34.09 -26.48 -3.50
N ASN A 43 -35.18 -25.72 -3.48
CA ASN A 43 -36.34 -25.92 -2.60
C ASN A 43 -36.01 -26.01 -1.09
N VAL A 44 -35.19 -25.08 -0.60
CA VAL A 44 -34.92 -24.94 0.83
C VAL A 44 -35.71 -23.78 1.43
N ARG A 45 -36.16 -23.95 2.67
CA ARG A 45 -36.96 -22.94 3.37
C ARG A 45 -36.06 -21.92 4.07
N PHE A 46 -34.91 -22.38 4.56
CA PHE A 46 -33.97 -21.58 5.33
C PHE A 46 -32.64 -21.47 4.59
N ILE A 47 -32.11 -20.24 4.48
CA ILE A 47 -30.79 -19.99 3.89
C ILE A 47 -29.68 -20.79 4.57
N GLN A 48 -29.82 -21.06 5.87
CA GLN A 48 -28.90 -21.85 6.66
C GLN A 48 -28.70 -23.27 6.07
N GLU A 49 -29.74 -23.87 5.49
CA GLU A 49 -29.65 -25.17 4.80
C GLU A 49 -28.72 -25.06 3.58
N ALA A 50 -28.91 -24.03 2.75
CA ALA A 50 -28.07 -23.81 1.58
C ALA A 50 -26.61 -23.48 1.96
N ILE A 51 -26.38 -22.69 3.02
CA ILE A 51 -25.02 -22.41 3.51
C ILE A 51 -24.34 -23.69 3.99
N LEU A 52 -25.06 -24.56 4.70
CA LEU A 52 -24.52 -25.83 5.17
C LEU A 52 -24.09 -26.74 4.01
N GLU A 53 -24.91 -26.86 2.97
CA GLU A 53 -24.61 -27.71 1.81
C GLU A 53 -23.53 -27.12 0.90
N LEU A 54 -23.57 -25.81 0.65
CA LEU A 54 -22.66 -25.17 -0.32
C LEU A 54 -21.29 -24.85 0.28
N ILE A 55 -21.25 -24.44 1.55
CA ILE A 55 -20.05 -23.85 2.17
C ILE A 55 -19.50 -24.73 3.28
N CYS A 56 -20.36 -25.42 4.04
CA CYS A 56 -19.96 -26.15 5.25
C CYS A 56 -19.98 -27.69 5.08
N ASN A 57 -19.94 -28.19 3.84
CA ASN A 57 -20.09 -29.62 3.57
C ASN A 57 -18.93 -30.50 4.07
N ASP A 58 -17.76 -29.92 4.33
CA ASP A 58 -16.56 -30.61 4.82
C ASP A 58 -16.40 -30.57 6.35
N TRP A 59 -17.42 -30.09 7.07
CA TRP A 59 -17.37 -29.89 8.52
C TRP A 59 -17.56 -31.19 9.31
N THR A 60 -16.99 -31.20 10.52
CA THR A 60 -16.80 -32.37 11.40
C THR A 60 -17.50 -32.17 12.75
N GLU A 61 -17.35 -33.15 13.66
CA GLU A 61 -17.87 -33.06 15.05
C GLU A 61 -17.30 -31.93 15.90
N MET A 62 -16.13 -31.40 15.51
CA MET A 62 -15.51 -30.28 16.23
C MET A 62 -16.23 -28.97 15.94
N ASP A 63 -16.83 -28.87 14.75
CA ASP A 63 -17.41 -27.66 14.19
C ASP A 63 -18.84 -27.45 14.68
N VAL A 64 -19.26 -26.19 14.73
CA VAL A 64 -20.52 -25.81 15.38
C VAL A 64 -21.28 -24.74 14.61
N VAL A 65 -22.59 -24.91 14.50
CA VAL A 65 -23.52 -23.89 14.02
C VAL A 65 -24.28 -23.32 15.20
N LYS A 66 -24.12 -22.02 15.42
CA LYS A 66 -24.79 -21.24 16.46
C LYS A 66 -25.93 -20.45 15.81
N VAL A 67 -27.16 -20.77 16.20
CA VAL A 67 -28.36 -20.06 15.71
C VAL A 67 -28.89 -19.15 16.80
N PHE A 68 -28.84 -17.84 16.57
CA PHE A 68 -29.24 -16.81 17.52
C PHE A 68 -30.73 -16.51 17.36
N LEU A 69 -31.47 -16.68 18.46
CA LEU A 69 -32.93 -16.66 18.50
C LEU A 69 -33.43 -15.57 19.45
N THR A 70 -34.24 -14.66 18.92
CA THR A 70 -35.19 -13.88 19.74
C THR A 70 -36.37 -14.78 20.12
N ASP A 71 -37.10 -14.44 21.18
CA ASP A 71 -38.30 -15.18 21.60
C ASP A 71 -39.33 -15.36 20.47
N GLU A 72 -39.48 -14.35 19.61
CA GLU A 72 -40.39 -14.39 18.47
C GLU A 72 -39.86 -15.27 17.32
N ALA A 73 -38.54 -15.24 17.07
CA ALA A 73 -37.93 -16.08 16.05
C ALA A 73 -37.96 -17.55 16.43
N GLU A 74 -37.76 -17.87 17.72
CA GLU A 74 -37.90 -19.22 18.24
C GLU A 74 -39.31 -19.76 17.96
N LYS A 75 -40.34 -19.03 18.38
CA LYS A 75 -41.74 -19.45 18.21
C LYS A 75 -42.16 -19.61 16.76
N LYS A 76 -41.68 -18.75 15.86
CA LYS A 76 -42.16 -18.69 14.47
C LYS A 76 -41.39 -19.61 13.53
N ASN A 77 -40.07 -19.69 13.69
CA ASN A 77 -39.19 -20.26 12.67
C ASN A 77 -38.23 -21.33 13.21
N TRP A 78 -37.94 -21.39 14.51
CA TRP A 78 -37.10 -22.45 15.07
C TRP A 78 -37.87 -23.77 15.24
N VAL A 79 -39.07 -23.68 15.80
CA VAL A 79 -39.98 -24.82 15.98
C VAL A 79 -40.95 -24.98 14.81
N ASP A 80 -41.46 -26.19 14.62
CA ASP A 80 -42.46 -26.46 13.59
C ASP A 80 -43.75 -25.70 13.85
N ASN A 81 -44.45 -25.35 12.76
CA ASN A 81 -45.83 -24.85 12.79
C ASN A 81 -45.99 -23.54 13.56
N GLY A 82 -44.96 -22.69 13.56
CA GLY A 82 -44.91 -21.43 14.31
C GLY A 82 -45.72 -20.26 13.73
N HIS A 83 -46.28 -20.40 12.53
CA HIS A 83 -47.01 -19.33 11.83
C HIS A 83 -48.51 -19.57 11.82
N LEU A 84 -49.27 -18.48 11.78
CA LEU A 84 -50.73 -18.49 11.69
C LEU A 84 -51.19 -17.81 10.40
N ASP A 85 -52.24 -18.34 9.78
CA ASP A 85 -52.90 -17.73 8.64
C ASP A 85 -53.81 -16.55 9.04
N ARG A 86 -54.50 -15.95 8.06
CA ARG A 86 -55.43 -14.83 8.30
C ARG A 86 -56.61 -15.19 9.21
N ASP A 87 -56.98 -16.47 9.26
CA ASP A 87 -58.06 -17.02 10.09
C ASP A 87 -57.54 -17.51 11.46
N LYS A 88 -56.27 -17.22 11.79
CA LYS A 88 -55.57 -17.67 13.00
C LYS A 88 -55.41 -19.19 13.11
N LYS A 89 -55.44 -19.90 11.99
CA LYS A 89 -55.12 -21.34 11.94
C LYS A 89 -53.63 -21.53 11.74
N VAL A 90 -53.12 -22.61 12.32
CA VAL A 90 -51.71 -23.00 12.20
C VAL A 90 -51.38 -23.31 10.74
N ILE A 91 -50.30 -22.72 10.24
CA ILE A 91 -49.73 -23.04 8.94
C ILE A 91 -48.75 -24.19 9.15
N GLU A 92 -49.04 -25.34 8.54
CA GLU A 92 -48.13 -26.50 8.59
C GLU A 92 -46.82 -26.17 7.88
N CYS A 93 -45.72 -26.16 8.63
CA CYS A 93 -44.38 -25.89 8.12
C CYS A 93 -43.30 -26.40 9.09
N GLU A 94 -42.22 -26.95 8.54
CA GLU A 94 -41.06 -27.42 9.34
C GLU A 94 -40.21 -26.24 9.80
N GLY A 95 -39.96 -26.12 11.10
CA GLY A 95 -39.03 -25.17 11.68
C GLY A 95 -37.58 -25.55 11.40
N LEU A 96 -36.67 -24.60 11.56
CA LEU A 96 -35.25 -24.79 11.27
C LEU A 96 -34.66 -25.95 12.07
N LYS A 97 -35.08 -26.17 13.32
CA LYS A 97 -34.59 -27.28 14.12
C LYS A 97 -34.81 -28.64 13.43
N SER A 98 -36.03 -28.90 12.97
CA SER A 98 -36.39 -30.15 12.29
C SER A 98 -35.61 -30.33 10.98
N ARG A 99 -35.37 -29.22 10.25
CA ARG A 99 -34.54 -29.22 9.03
C ARG A 99 -33.08 -29.55 9.31
N LEU A 100 -32.51 -28.99 10.39
CA LEU A 100 -31.13 -29.26 10.80
C LEU A 100 -30.97 -30.70 11.31
N ASP A 101 -31.93 -31.22 12.08
CA ASP A 101 -31.95 -32.62 12.52
C ASP A 101 -32.00 -33.58 11.32
N ALA A 102 -32.84 -33.26 10.31
CA ALA A 102 -32.90 -34.01 9.07
C ALA A 102 -31.60 -33.93 8.27
N PHE A 103 -30.98 -32.75 8.18
CA PHE A 103 -29.68 -32.55 7.54
C PHE A 103 -28.59 -33.41 8.19
N ALA A 104 -28.52 -33.41 9.53
CA ALA A 104 -27.56 -34.19 10.30
C ALA A 104 -27.72 -35.70 10.01
N ALA A 105 -28.97 -36.18 10.00
CA ALA A 105 -29.28 -37.57 9.70
C ALA A 105 -28.92 -37.95 8.24
N HIS A 106 -29.25 -37.11 7.27
CA HIS A 106 -29.05 -37.38 5.84
C HIS A 106 -27.55 -37.44 5.48
N HIS A 107 -26.77 -36.48 5.97
CA HIS A 107 -25.35 -36.37 5.64
C HIS A 107 -24.45 -37.21 6.54
N LYS A 108 -25.01 -37.95 7.52
CA LYS A 108 -24.26 -38.55 8.64
C LYS A 108 -23.31 -37.53 9.28
N SER A 109 -23.73 -36.27 9.25
CA SER A 109 -22.93 -35.16 9.73
C SER A 109 -22.91 -35.20 11.24
N LYS A 110 -21.75 -34.91 11.82
CA LYS A 110 -21.59 -34.77 13.26
C LYS A 110 -21.50 -33.32 13.72
N ILE A 111 -21.76 -32.37 12.81
CA ILE A 111 -21.80 -30.94 13.12
C ILE A 111 -22.73 -30.71 14.32
N ARG A 112 -22.29 -29.88 15.27
CA ARG A 112 -23.11 -29.50 16.42
C ARG A 112 -24.01 -28.34 16.05
N PHE A 113 -25.32 -28.49 16.23
CA PHE A 113 -26.29 -27.43 16.08
C PHE A 113 -26.71 -26.93 17.47
N GLU A 114 -26.37 -25.69 17.80
CA GLU A 114 -26.54 -25.14 19.14
C GLU A 114 -27.35 -23.82 19.08
N PRO A 115 -28.62 -23.82 19.54
CA PRO A 115 -29.42 -22.60 19.62
C PRO A 115 -28.98 -21.70 20.77
N ILE A 116 -28.93 -20.40 20.53
CA ILE A 116 -28.70 -19.34 21.52
C ILE A 116 -30.02 -18.59 21.71
N TYR A 117 -30.63 -18.75 22.87
CA TYR A 117 -31.96 -18.24 23.19
C TYR A 117 -31.94 -16.84 23.81
N ASN A 118 -33.10 -16.18 23.82
CA ASN A 118 -33.34 -14.90 24.47
C ASN A 118 -32.41 -13.77 23.99
N VAL A 119 -32.00 -13.81 22.72
CA VAL A 119 -31.14 -12.79 22.13
C VAL A 119 -31.95 -11.50 21.95
N PRO A 120 -31.48 -10.34 22.44
CA PRO A 120 -32.17 -9.06 22.26
C PRO A 120 -32.30 -8.66 20.78
N THR A 121 -33.27 -7.81 20.47
CA THR A 121 -33.52 -7.33 19.10
C THR A 121 -32.55 -6.25 18.62
N GLY A 122 -31.66 -5.74 19.48
CA GLY A 122 -30.67 -4.72 19.13
C GLY A 122 -31.26 -3.35 18.80
N ILE A 123 -32.36 -2.95 19.48
CA ILE A 123 -33.06 -1.69 19.21
C ILE A 123 -32.48 -0.55 20.06
N THR A 124 -32.15 -0.84 21.31
CA THR A 124 -31.50 0.12 22.22
C THR A 124 -29.98 -0.04 22.21
N GLU A 125 -29.25 0.97 22.69
CA GLU A 125 -27.78 0.86 22.85
C GLU A 125 -27.39 -0.28 23.80
N SER A 126 -28.16 -0.50 24.88
CA SER A 126 -27.95 -1.64 25.78
C SER A 126 -28.11 -2.96 25.03
N ASP A 127 -29.19 -3.10 24.25
CA ASP A 127 -29.44 -4.31 23.48
C ASP A 127 -28.30 -4.60 22.49
N VAL A 128 -27.71 -3.56 21.90
CA VAL A 128 -26.58 -3.69 20.96
C VAL A 128 -25.35 -4.26 21.66
N TRP A 129 -25.05 -3.79 22.87
CA TRP A 129 -23.96 -4.34 23.69
C TRP A 129 -24.25 -5.77 24.14
N ASP A 130 -25.47 -6.06 24.59
CA ASP A 130 -25.86 -7.42 24.99
C ASP A 130 -25.74 -8.40 23.82
N VAL A 131 -26.14 -7.99 22.60
CA VAL A 131 -25.94 -8.79 21.38
C VAL A 131 -24.45 -8.96 21.08
N PHE A 132 -23.64 -7.91 21.20
CA PHE A 132 -22.19 -7.97 21.01
C PHE A 132 -21.56 -9.01 21.94
N ASP A 133 -21.84 -8.90 23.25
CA ASP A 133 -21.28 -9.78 24.28
C ASP A 133 -21.74 -11.22 24.06
N THR A 134 -23.03 -11.43 23.78
CA THR A 134 -23.58 -12.77 23.51
C THR A 134 -22.87 -13.45 22.34
N ILE A 135 -22.64 -12.74 21.23
CA ILE A 135 -21.91 -13.29 20.07
C ILE A 135 -20.45 -13.54 20.44
N TYR A 136 -19.80 -12.55 21.05
CA TYR A 136 -18.37 -12.60 21.36
C TYR A 136 -18.04 -13.76 22.30
N GLU A 137 -18.89 -14.05 23.29
CA GLU A 137 -18.73 -15.18 24.21
C GLU A 137 -18.80 -16.55 23.54
N GLN A 138 -19.46 -16.68 22.38
CA GLN A 138 -19.49 -17.94 21.63
C GLN A 138 -18.20 -18.24 20.85
N LEU A 139 -17.39 -17.22 20.59
CA LEU A 139 -16.12 -17.35 19.88
C LEU A 139 -15.03 -17.88 20.80
N GLU A 140 -14.18 -18.77 20.31
CA GLU A 140 -12.99 -19.29 20.99
C GLU A 140 -11.72 -18.81 20.31
N GLU A 141 -10.58 -18.99 20.99
CA GLU A 141 -9.29 -18.62 20.43
C GLU A 141 -8.99 -19.45 19.17
N ASN A 142 -8.56 -18.77 18.10
CA ASN A 142 -8.22 -19.34 16.79
C ASN A 142 -9.39 -19.92 15.99
N ASP A 143 -10.65 -19.61 16.33
CA ASP A 143 -11.81 -20.03 15.54
C ASP A 143 -11.73 -19.59 14.08
N GLU A 144 -12.17 -20.47 13.17
CA GLU A 144 -12.50 -20.12 11.79
C GLU A 144 -13.98 -19.73 11.70
N VAL A 145 -14.25 -18.44 11.55
CA VAL A 145 -15.60 -17.88 11.66
C VAL A 145 -16.26 -17.70 10.30
N TYR A 146 -17.47 -18.23 10.21
CA TYR A 146 -18.40 -18.06 9.10
C TYR A 146 -19.63 -17.33 9.64
N PHE A 147 -20.13 -16.34 8.91
CA PHE A 147 -21.21 -15.48 9.39
C PHE A 147 -22.32 -15.35 8.37
N ASP A 148 -23.55 -15.64 8.77
CA ASP A 148 -24.76 -15.41 7.99
C ASP A 148 -25.45 -14.13 8.48
N ILE A 149 -25.48 -13.11 7.61
CA ILE A 149 -26.10 -11.82 7.90
C ILE A 149 -27.51 -11.67 7.30
N THR A 150 -28.09 -12.73 6.75
CA THR A 150 -29.33 -12.70 5.95
C THR A 150 -30.54 -12.20 6.73
N HIS A 151 -30.70 -12.67 7.97
CA HIS A 151 -31.87 -12.35 8.81
C HIS A 151 -31.52 -11.50 10.04
N SER A 152 -30.33 -10.92 10.04
CA SER A 152 -29.87 -10.00 11.08
C SER A 152 -30.67 -8.70 11.07
N PHE A 153 -30.99 -8.14 12.24
CA PHE A 153 -31.60 -6.80 12.35
C PHE A 153 -30.73 -5.75 11.64
N ARG A 154 -31.32 -4.65 11.14
CA ARG A 154 -30.63 -3.67 10.26
C ARG A 154 -29.30 -3.13 10.81
N SER A 155 -29.14 -3.05 12.12
CA SER A 155 -27.91 -2.61 12.80
C SER A 155 -26.86 -3.72 12.98
N ILE A 156 -27.28 -4.98 13.00
CA ILE A 156 -26.45 -6.13 13.35
C ILE A 156 -25.33 -6.38 12.33
N PRO A 157 -25.53 -6.31 11.00
CA PRO A 157 -24.40 -6.47 10.07
C PRO A 157 -23.25 -5.49 10.30
N MET A 158 -23.55 -4.23 10.67
CA MET A 158 -22.51 -3.25 11.03
C MET A 158 -21.84 -3.60 12.36
N LEU A 159 -22.63 -3.98 13.37
CA LEU A 159 -22.11 -4.47 14.66
C LEU A 159 -21.18 -5.68 14.47
N CYS A 160 -21.58 -6.61 13.61
CA CYS A 160 -20.83 -7.83 13.32
C CYS A 160 -19.46 -7.50 12.71
N MET A 161 -19.38 -6.55 11.78
CA MET A 161 -18.08 -6.13 11.23
C MET A 161 -17.15 -5.58 12.33
N VAL A 162 -17.69 -4.79 13.25
CA VAL A 162 -16.91 -4.27 14.39
C VAL A 162 -16.49 -5.40 15.34
N LEU A 163 -17.40 -6.31 15.66
CA LEU A 163 -17.15 -7.47 16.52
C LEU A 163 -16.10 -8.41 15.92
N LEU A 164 -16.21 -8.74 14.64
CA LEU A 164 -15.25 -9.60 13.95
C LEU A 164 -13.86 -8.97 13.97
N ASN A 165 -13.77 -7.66 13.72
CA ASN A 165 -12.49 -6.95 13.85
C ASN A 165 -11.93 -7.04 15.26
N TYR A 166 -12.76 -6.78 16.29
CA TYR A 166 -12.35 -6.88 17.69
C TYR A 166 -11.88 -8.30 18.08
N ALA A 167 -12.62 -9.33 17.64
CA ALA A 167 -12.30 -10.72 17.91
C ALA A 167 -11.03 -11.20 17.19
N LYS A 168 -10.72 -10.69 15.99
CA LYS A 168 -9.43 -10.99 15.31
C LYS A 168 -8.26 -10.62 16.21
N TYR A 169 -8.34 -9.51 16.94
CA TYR A 169 -7.26 -9.07 17.83
C TYR A 169 -7.21 -9.81 19.17
N LEU A 170 -8.36 -10.04 19.81
CA LEU A 170 -8.37 -10.59 21.17
C LEU A 170 -8.45 -12.11 21.25
N LYS A 171 -9.00 -12.76 20.21
CA LYS A 171 -9.16 -14.21 20.13
C LYS A 171 -8.40 -14.81 18.96
N ASN A 172 -7.67 -14.03 18.17
CA ASN A 172 -6.93 -14.51 17.01
C ASN A 172 -7.82 -15.32 16.02
N ILE A 173 -9.10 -14.94 15.88
CA ILE A 173 -10.01 -15.63 14.96
C ILE A 173 -9.61 -15.36 13.50
N THR A 174 -9.98 -16.27 12.61
CA THR A 174 -9.88 -16.06 11.16
C THR A 174 -11.28 -16.00 10.56
N VAL A 175 -11.62 -14.92 9.87
CA VAL A 175 -12.91 -14.82 9.16
C VAL A 175 -12.79 -15.52 7.81
N LYS A 176 -13.50 -16.64 7.64
CA LYS A 176 -13.50 -17.44 6.41
C LYS A 176 -14.64 -17.11 5.46
N GLY A 177 -15.76 -16.64 6.00
CA GLY A 177 -16.96 -16.40 5.21
C GLY A 177 -17.92 -15.42 5.87
N ILE A 178 -18.44 -14.47 5.10
CA ILE A 178 -19.59 -13.65 5.48
C ILE A 178 -20.58 -13.70 4.33
N TYR A 179 -21.77 -14.24 4.56
CA TYR A 179 -22.74 -14.57 3.53
C TYR A 179 -24.07 -13.85 3.76
N TYR A 180 -24.67 -13.46 2.65
CA TYR A 180 -25.97 -12.82 2.61
C TYR A 180 -26.85 -13.48 1.54
N GLY A 181 -27.92 -14.15 1.95
CA GLY A 181 -28.93 -14.71 1.06
C GLY A 181 -29.88 -13.62 0.57
N ALA A 182 -29.69 -13.13 -0.66
CA ALA A 182 -30.44 -12.02 -1.21
C ALA A 182 -31.82 -12.45 -1.73
N PHE A 183 -32.69 -12.96 -0.85
CA PHE A 183 -34.04 -13.40 -1.22
C PHE A 183 -34.90 -12.25 -1.76
N GLU A 184 -34.68 -11.02 -1.30
CA GLU A 184 -35.40 -9.82 -1.68
C GLU A 184 -35.35 -9.49 -3.19
N VAL A 185 -34.39 -10.05 -3.93
CA VAL A 185 -34.34 -9.92 -5.40
C VAL A 185 -35.56 -10.53 -6.08
N LEU A 186 -36.22 -11.50 -5.41
CA LEU A 186 -37.45 -12.13 -5.87
C LEU A 186 -38.70 -11.29 -5.56
N GLY A 187 -38.55 -10.22 -4.77
CA GLY A 187 -39.65 -9.40 -4.27
C GLY A 187 -40.20 -9.86 -2.92
N PRO A 188 -41.35 -9.32 -2.49
CA PRO A 188 -41.91 -9.63 -1.17
C PRO A 188 -42.42 -11.08 -1.10
N ALA A 189 -42.17 -11.76 0.02
CA ALA A 189 -42.44 -13.18 0.19
C ALA A 189 -43.87 -13.62 -0.17
N TRP A 190 -44.89 -12.79 0.12
CA TRP A 190 -46.28 -13.08 -0.23
C TRP A 190 -46.51 -13.13 -1.75
N GLN A 191 -45.81 -12.29 -2.52
CA GLN A 191 -45.89 -12.28 -3.98
C GLN A 191 -45.15 -13.50 -4.55
N VAL A 192 -43.99 -13.82 -4.01
CA VAL A 192 -43.22 -15.01 -4.38
C VAL A 192 -44.04 -16.28 -4.14
N LYS A 193 -44.71 -16.38 -2.97
CA LYS A 193 -45.56 -17.52 -2.61
C LYS A 193 -46.70 -17.76 -3.60
N ASN A 194 -47.35 -16.67 -4.03
CA ASN A 194 -48.60 -16.74 -4.80
C ASN A 194 -48.38 -16.75 -6.32
N ASN A 195 -47.31 -16.12 -6.81
CA ASN A 195 -47.16 -15.79 -8.22
C ASN A 195 -45.90 -16.39 -8.88
N MET A 196 -45.03 -17.07 -8.12
CA MET A 196 -43.78 -17.63 -8.63
C MET A 196 -43.68 -19.12 -8.28
N PRO A 197 -43.55 -20.04 -9.26
CA PRO A 197 -43.32 -21.45 -9.00
C PRO A 197 -41.92 -21.65 -8.39
N VAL A 198 -41.70 -22.71 -7.61
CA VAL A 198 -40.48 -22.87 -6.81
C VAL A 198 -39.22 -22.93 -7.67
N GLU A 199 -39.32 -23.51 -8.87
CA GLU A 199 -38.24 -23.65 -9.85
C GLU A 199 -37.67 -22.29 -10.28
N ASP A 200 -38.50 -21.24 -10.26
CA ASP A 200 -38.14 -19.88 -10.66
C ASP A 200 -37.63 -19.01 -9.50
N ARG A 201 -37.74 -19.48 -8.24
CA ARG A 201 -37.37 -18.73 -7.02
C ARG A 201 -35.86 -18.76 -6.75
N ASN A 202 -35.07 -18.29 -7.71
CA ASN A 202 -33.60 -18.37 -7.64
C ASN A 202 -33.01 -17.11 -6.97
N ALA A 203 -32.56 -17.24 -5.73
CA ALA A 203 -31.95 -16.16 -4.94
C ALA A 203 -30.42 -16.39 -4.80
N PRO A 204 -29.58 -15.37 -5.07
CA PRO A 204 -28.13 -15.52 -4.91
C PRO A 204 -27.73 -15.45 -3.43
N ILE A 205 -26.70 -16.21 -3.08
CA ILE A 205 -25.90 -16.03 -1.87
C ILE A 205 -24.71 -15.15 -2.25
N VAL A 206 -24.66 -13.97 -1.66
CA VAL A 206 -23.59 -12.99 -1.85
C VAL A 206 -22.53 -13.21 -0.79
N ASP A 207 -21.28 -13.44 -1.22
CA ASP A 207 -20.11 -13.47 -0.34
C ASP A 207 -19.57 -12.04 -0.17
N VAL A 208 -19.70 -11.52 1.05
CA VAL A 208 -19.24 -10.18 1.44
C VAL A 208 -17.97 -10.22 2.30
N THR A 209 -17.28 -11.36 2.36
CA THR A 209 -16.00 -11.53 3.09
C THR A 209 -14.95 -10.51 2.66
N ARG A 210 -15.00 -10.05 1.41
CA ARG A 210 -14.11 -9.01 0.85
C ARG A 210 -14.10 -7.70 1.66
N PHE A 211 -15.18 -7.36 2.35
CA PHE A 211 -15.20 -6.16 3.20
C PHE A 211 -14.37 -6.34 4.49
N SER A 212 -14.40 -7.53 5.08
CA SER A 212 -13.52 -7.90 6.20
C SER A 212 -12.04 -7.83 5.77
N MET A 213 -11.74 -8.31 4.55
CA MET A 213 -10.39 -8.21 3.99
C MET A 213 -9.96 -6.76 3.74
N LEU A 214 -10.85 -5.92 3.21
CA LEU A 214 -10.57 -4.49 2.99
C LEU A 214 -10.21 -3.78 4.31
N GLN A 215 -10.87 -4.15 5.41
CA GLN A 215 -10.53 -3.63 6.74
C GLN A 215 -9.11 -4.03 7.15
N ASP A 216 -8.73 -5.30 6.94
CA ASP A 216 -7.36 -5.76 7.24
C ASP A 216 -6.32 -5.00 6.41
N TRP A 217 -6.57 -4.79 5.12
CA TRP A 217 -5.71 -3.98 4.24
C TRP A 217 -5.60 -2.54 4.69
N SER A 218 -6.71 -1.95 5.13
CA SER A 218 -6.75 -0.56 5.61
C SER A 218 -5.89 -0.40 6.86
N ILE A 219 -5.92 -1.38 7.77
CA ILE A 219 -5.10 -1.36 8.97
C ILE A 219 -3.62 -1.55 8.62
N ALA A 220 -3.28 -2.52 7.76
CA ALA A 220 -1.90 -2.72 7.33
C ALA A 220 -1.31 -1.50 6.61
N ALA A 221 -2.13 -0.81 5.80
CA ALA A 221 -1.74 0.45 5.18
C ALA A 221 -1.51 1.56 6.21
N GLY A 222 -2.36 1.66 7.23
CA GLY A 222 -2.19 2.57 8.35
C GLY A 222 -0.90 2.30 9.14
N ASP A 223 -0.61 1.03 9.44
CA ASP A 223 0.59 0.59 10.15
C ASP A 223 1.86 0.97 9.37
N PHE A 224 1.85 0.75 8.06
CA PHE A 224 2.95 1.15 7.19
C PHE A 224 3.09 2.68 7.09
N ALA A 225 2.00 3.40 6.83
CA ALA A 225 2.05 4.84 6.60
C ALA A 225 2.41 5.66 7.86
N THR A 226 2.11 5.11 9.04
CA THR A 226 2.29 5.80 10.33
C THR A 226 3.56 5.35 11.06
N TYR A 227 3.88 4.06 11.00
CA TYR A 227 4.97 3.47 11.79
C TYR A 227 6.06 2.83 10.93
N GLY A 228 5.90 2.83 9.60
CA GLY A 228 6.84 2.17 8.71
C GLY A 228 6.92 0.66 8.94
N ASN A 229 5.83 0.03 9.39
CA ASN A 229 5.77 -1.41 9.60
C ASN A 229 5.02 -2.09 8.44
N ALA A 230 5.66 -3.08 7.80
CA ALA A 230 5.12 -3.84 6.69
C ALA A 230 4.86 -5.34 7.03
N ASP A 231 4.88 -5.73 8.30
CA ASP A 231 4.68 -7.12 8.73
C ASP A 231 3.26 -7.60 8.42
N ARG A 232 2.25 -6.88 8.92
CA ARG A 232 0.84 -7.19 8.67
C ARG A 232 0.51 -7.18 7.18
N LEU A 233 1.14 -6.27 6.44
CA LEU A 233 1.03 -6.19 5.00
C LEU A 233 1.48 -7.51 4.33
N GLN A 234 2.61 -8.07 4.75
CA GLN A 234 3.09 -9.33 4.22
C GLN A 234 2.21 -10.52 4.64
N GLU A 235 1.72 -10.53 5.87
CA GLU A 235 0.81 -11.58 6.37
C GLU A 235 -0.47 -11.66 5.54
N ILE A 236 -1.21 -10.55 5.45
CA ILE A 236 -2.47 -10.48 4.67
C ILE A 236 -2.20 -10.81 3.21
N SER A 237 -1.14 -10.23 2.63
CA SER A 237 -0.78 -10.54 1.24
C SER A 237 -0.54 -12.03 1.02
N SER A 238 0.10 -12.71 1.96
CA SER A 238 0.39 -14.14 1.83
C SER A 238 -0.88 -14.99 1.90
N GLU A 239 -1.86 -14.60 2.72
CA GLU A 239 -3.15 -15.28 2.82
C GLU A 239 -4.01 -15.04 1.57
N VAL A 240 -4.07 -13.79 1.13
CA VAL A 240 -4.93 -13.37 0.02
C VAL A 240 -4.38 -13.78 -1.33
N LEU A 241 -3.08 -13.57 -1.59
CA LEU A 241 -2.51 -13.82 -2.91
C LEU A 241 -2.22 -15.30 -3.17
N LYS A 242 -1.99 -16.11 -2.13
CA LYS A 242 -1.56 -17.50 -2.30
C LYS A 242 -2.54 -18.34 -3.14
N PRO A 243 -3.86 -18.31 -2.93
CA PRO A 243 -4.81 -19.02 -3.79
C PRO A 243 -4.70 -18.59 -5.26
N PHE A 244 -4.66 -17.28 -5.53
CA PHE A 244 -4.55 -16.75 -6.89
C PHE A 244 -3.21 -17.07 -7.56
N LEU A 245 -2.11 -17.05 -6.80
CA LEU A 245 -0.78 -17.41 -7.31
C LEU A 245 -0.70 -18.88 -7.71
N VAL A 246 -1.36 -19.76 -6.94
CA VAL A 246 -1.47 -21.19 -7.26
C VAL A 246 -2.32 -21.40 -8.51
N GLU A 247 -3.49 -20.75 -8.57
CA GLU A 247 -4.41 -20.84 -9.71
C GLU A 247 -3.77 -20.32 -11.01
N ALA A 248 -3.12 -19.16 -10.94
CA ALA A 248 -2.43 -18.55 -12.06
C ALA A 248 -1.17 -19.32 -12.50
N LYS A 249 -0.73 -20.34 -11.75
CA LYS A 249 0.50 -21.12 -12.00
C LYS A 249 1.73 -20.25 -12.29
N GLY A 250 1.80 -19.07 -11.66
CA GLY A 250 2.87 -18.10 -11.89
C GLY A 250 2.89 -17.44 -13.27
N GLN A 251 1.80 -17.47 -14.03
CA GLN A 251 1.71 -16.80 -15.34
C GLN A 251 1.18 -15.36 -15.24
N ASP A 252 0.50 -15.02 -14.15
CA ASP A 252 0.01 -13.66 -13.92
C ASP A 252 1.15 -12.75 -13.44
N LYS A 253 1.67 -11.96 -14.37
CA LYS A 253 2.74 -10.98 -14.11
C LYS A 253 2.35 -9.92 -13.08
N SER A 254 1.09 -9.49 -13.06
CA SER A 254 0.59 -8.46 -12.14
C SER A 254 0.57 -8.99 -10.71
N LEU A 255 0.04 -10.19 -10.50
CA LEU A 255 0.04 -10.83 -9.17
C LEU A 255 1.45 -11.12 -8.66
N LEU A 256 2.35 -11.54 -9.56
CA LEU A 256 3.76 -11.75 -9.21
C LEU A 256 4.45 -10.43 -8.83
N ALA A 257 4.20 -9.35 -9.59
CA ALA A 257 4.73 -8.03 -9.30
C ALA A 257 4.25 -7.52 -7.95
N LEU A 258 2.95 -7.63 -7.67
CA LEU A 258 2.37 -7.26 -6.37
C LEU A 258 3.02 -8.01 -5.19
N ASN A 259 3.19 -9.33 -5.32
CA ASN A 259 3.83 -10.12 -4.28
C ASN A 259 5.31 -9.73 -4.06
N ARG A 260 6.03 -9.39 -5.14
CA ARG A 260 7.41 -8.88 -5.03
C ARG A 260 7.46 -7.49 -4.39
N THR A 261 6.57 -6.58 -4.77
CA THR A 261 6.40 -5.26 -4.14
C THR A 261 6.27 -5.41 -2.64
N ILE A 262 5.34 -6.24 -2.16
CA ILE A 262 5.08 -6.42 -0.73
C ILE A 262 6.29 -7.00 0.01
N LYS A 263 6.97 -7.99 -0.59
CA LYS A 263 8.21 -8.55 -0.03
C LYS A 263 9.33 -7.52 0.05
N ASN A 264 9.50 -6.70 -0.99
CA ASN A 264 10.51 -5.67 -1.02
C ASN A 264 10.18 -4.52 -0.07
N THR A 265 8.90 -4.18 0.13
CA THR A 265 8.46 -3.23 1.16
C THR A 265 8.89 -3.68 2.55
N LYS A 266 8.70 -4.96 2.90
CA LYS A 266 9.21 -5.48 4.17
C LYS A 266 10.73 -5.39 4.30
N LYS A 267 11.46 -5.78 3.25
CA LYS A 267 12.93 -5.67 3.25
C LYS A 267 13.39 -4.22 3.43
N PHE A 268 12.69 -3.27 2.79
CA PHE A 268 12.94 -1.84 2.94
C PHE A 268 12.73 -1.38 4.38
N THR A 269 11.61 -1.75 5.02
CA THR A 269 11.34 -1.38 6.42
C THR A 269 12.34 -2.02 7.39
N GLU A 270 12.69 -3.30 7.21
CA GLU A 270 13.68 -4.01 8.02
C GLU A 270 15.08 -3.37 7.94
N ASN A 271 15.50 -2.94 6.73
CA ASN A 271 16.76 -2.24 6.54
C ASN A 271 16.82 -0.95 7.36
N ILE A 272 15.73 -0.18 7.40
CA ILE A 272 15.64 1.05 8.17
C ILE A 272 15.57 0.77 9.67
N GLN A 273 14.68 -0.12 10.10
CA GLN A 273 14.49 -0.51 11.50
C GLN A 273 15.78 -1.02 12.16
N THR A 274 16.62 -1.69 11.37
CA THR A 274 17.91 -2.25 11.83
C THR A 274 19.13 -1.40 11.42
N CYS A 275 18.94 -0.19 10.90
CA CYS A 275 20.00 0.76 10.54
C CYS A 275 21.05 0.18 9.58
N ARG A 276 20.63 -0.51 8.51
CA ARG A 276 21.53 -1.08 7.49
C ARG A 276 21.94 -0.02 6.48
N GLY A 277 22.73 0.95 6.93
CA GLY A 277 23.15 2.12 6.15
C GLY A 277 23.65 1.81 4.73
N LYS A 278 24.47 0.76 4.57
CA LYS A 278 24.92 0.29 3.24
C LYS A 278 23.76 -0.04 2.31
N LEU A 279 22.82 -0.88 2.76
CA LEU A 279 21.67 -1.32 1.96
C LEU A 279 20.69 -0.16 1.69
N ILE A 280 20.59 0.79 2.62
CA ILE A 280 19.80 2.01 2.47
C ILE A 280 20.41 2.91 1.39
N ILE A 281 21.74 3.14 1.45
CA ILE A 281 22.47 3.96 0.48
C ILE A 281 22.42 3.34 -0.92
N GLU A 282 22.64 2.03 -1.05
CA GLU A 282 22.52 1.28 -2.32
C GLU A 282 21.09 1.31 -2.89
N ASN A 283 20.10 1.44 -2.02
CA ASN A 283 18.67 1.59 -2.31
C ASN A 283 18.03 0.52 -3.21
N GLY A 284 18.60 -0.68 -3.26
CA GLY A 284 18.11 -1.75 -4.12
C GLY A 284 16.67 -2.20 -3.80
N ALA A 285 16.23 -2.10 -2.54
CA ALA A 285 14.87 -2.47 -2.16
C ALA A 285 13.82 -1.46 -2.68
N ALA A 286 14.03 -0.16 -2.48
CA ALA A 286 13.10 0.86 -2.97
C ALA A 286 13.06 0.91 -4.51
N LYS A 287 14.22 0.76 -5.16
CA LYS A 287 14.30 0.65 -6.62
C LYS A 287 13.42 -0.49 -7.13
N GLN A 288 13.57 -1.68 -6.54
CA GLN A 288 12.78 -2.85 -6.96
C GLN A 288 11.28 -2.66 -6.72
N ILE A 289 10.88 -1.97 -5.63
CA ILE A 289 9.48 -1.63 -5.36
C ILE A 289 8.92 -0.76 -6.49
N ILE A 290 9.63 0.29 -6.90
CA ILE A 290 9.18 1.21 -7.96
C ILE A 290 9.03 0.46 -9.29
N GLU A 291 10.00 -0.38 -9.64
CA GLU A 291 9.96 -1.22 -10.83
C GLU A 291 8.76 -2.19 -10.80
N ASP A 292 8.59 -2.94 -9.70
CA ASP A 292 7.51 -3.90 -9.57
C ASP A 292 6.13 -3.21 -9.59
N LEU A 293 6.00 -2.04 -8.98
CA LEU A 293 4.75 -1.27 -9.00
C LEU A 293 4.32 -0.84 -10.40
N SER A 294 5.27 -0.62 -11.33
CA SER A 294 4.94 -0.28 -12.72
C SER A 294 4.29 -1.44 -13.49
N ASP A 295 4.50 -2.68 -13.03
CA ASP A 295 3.94 -3.90 -13.62
C ASP A 295 2.60 -4.32 -12.99
N VAL A 296 2.16 -3.66 -11.91
CA VAL A 296 0.89 -3.97 -11.23
C VAL A 296 -0.28 -3.36 -11.99
N LYS A 297 -1.23 -4.20 -12.40
CA LYS A 297 -2.50 -3.78 -13.02
C LYS A 297 -3.56 -3.55 -11.94
N GLU A 298 -3.95 -2.29 -11.76
CA GLU A 298 -4.87 -1.83 -10.72
C GLU A 298 -6.37 -2.16 -11.00
N ASP A 299 -6.69 -2.70 -12.18
CA ASP A 299 -8.05 -2.95 -12.69
C ASP A 299 -8.64 -4.33 -12.32
N THR A 300 -7.86 -5.20 -11.69
CA THR A 300 -8.35 -6.52 -11.27
C THR A 300 -9.18 -6.44 -9.98
N ILE A 301 -10.40 -7.00 -10.00
CA ILE A 301 -11.34 -7.01 -8.86
C ILE A 301 -10.68 -7.56 -7.58
N ALA A 302 -9.74 -8.50 -7.72
CA ALA A 302 -8.99 -9.09 -6.62
C ALA A 302 -8.02 -8.11 -5.92
N ILE A 303 -7.50 -7.11 -6.64
CA ILE A 303 -6.46 -6.17 -6.17
C ILE A 303 -7.06 -4.80 -5.81
N ARG A 304 -8.31 -4.51 -6.20
CA ARG A 304 -8.96 -3.21 -5.95
C ARG A 304 -8.88 -2.71 -4.49
N PRO A 305 -9.04 -3.54 -3.44
CA PRO A 305 -8.86 -3.12 -2.05
C PRO A 305 -7.44 -2.63 -1.69
N ILE A 306 -6.44 -3.03 -2.48
CA ILE A 306 -5.00 -2.84 -2.22
C ILE A 306 -4.49 -1.55 -2.89
N VAL A 307 -5.20 -0.99 -3.87
CA VAL A 307 -4.74 0.20 -4.64
C VAL A 307 -4.33 1.38 -3.74
N PRO A 308 -5.14 1.81 -2.74
CA PRO A 308 -4.74 2.93 -1.87
C PRO A 308 -3.44 2.69 -1.10
N LEU A 309 -3.15 1.43 -0.78
CA LEU A 309 -1.91 1.04 -0.12
C LEU A 309 -0.72 1.12 -1.09
N LEU A 310 -0.90 0.75 -2.37
CA LEU A 310 0.15 0.91 -3.37
C LEU A 310 0.55 2.37 -3.50
N ASP A 311 -0.43 3.28 -3.45
CA ASP A 311 -0.16 4.72 -3.46
C ASP A 311 0.54 5.20 -2.18
N ALA A 312 0.19 4.65 -1.01
CA ALA A 312 0.92 4.92 0.22
C ALA A 312 2.39 4.47 0.14
N ILE A 313 2.67 3.32 -0.49
CA ILE A 313 4.03 2.82 -0.74
C ILE A 313 4.76 3.75 -1.71
N LYS A 314 4.14 4.12 -2.84
CA LYS A 314 4.72 5.10 -3.80
C LYS A 314 5.08 6.41 -3.11
N SER A 315 4.16 6.95 -2.30
CA SER A 315 4.38 8.18 -1.53
C SER A 315 5.49 8.06 -0.50
N ALA A 316 5.64 6.91 0.15
CA ALA A 316 6.73 6.68 1.12
C ALA A 316 8.12 6.70 0.48
N LEU A 317 8.21 6.36 -0.82
CA LEU A 317 9.46 6.29 -1.56
C LEU A 317 9.80 7.56 -2.34
N SER A 318 8.95 8.60 -2.33
CA SER A 318 9.09 9.79 -3.18
C SER A 318 10.38 10.58 -2.95
N ASP A 319 10.93 10.49 -1.74
CA ASP A 319 12.15 11.19 -1.31
C ASP A 319 13.43 10.37 -1.61
N PHE A 320 13.31 9.10 -1.99
CA PHE A 320 14.43 8.22 -2.29
C PHE A 320 14.85 8.36 -3.77
N GLN A 321 16.14 8.25 -4.04
CA GLN A 321 16.70 8.27 -5.39
C GLN A 321 16.67 6.88 -6.03
N ASN A 322 16.53 6.79 -7.36
CA ASN A 322 16.46 5.50 -8.05
C ASN A 322 17.78 4.68 -8.01
N GLY A 323 18.90 5.29 -7.64
CA GLY A 323 20.22 4.64 -7.61
C GLY A 323 20.95 4.82 -6.26
N PRO A 324 22.16 4.25 -6.14
CA PRO A 324 22.97 4.39 -4.95
C PRO A 324 23.35 5.85 -4.67
N GLY A 325 23.37 6.24 -3.40
CA GLY A 325 23.82 7.58 -3.00
C GLY A 325 23.51 7.94 -1.55
N VAL A 326 24.35 8.79 -0.94
CA VAL A 326 24.20 9.24 0.45
C VAL A 326 22.88 9.97 0.72
N ASN A 327 22.27 10.56 -0.31
CA ASN A 327 20.94 11.17 -0.22
C ASN A 327 19.85 10.18 0.20
N ASN A 328 19.99 8.89 -0.11
CA ASN A 328 19.06 7.86 0.38
C ASN A 328 19.16 7.69 1.91
N GLY A 329 20.33 7.94 2.50
CA GLY A 329 20.51 7.99 3.96
C GLY A 329 19.75 9.16 4.59
N TYR A 330 19.82 10.34 3.98
CA TYR A 330 19.04 11.52 4.41
C TYR A 330 17.53 11.30 4.23
N ALA A 331 17.11 10.71 3.11
CA ALA A 331 15.72 10.31 2.86
C ALA A 331 15.23 9.31 3.92
N ALA A 332 16.04 8.30 4.26
CA ALA A 332 15.71 7.35 5.31
C ALA A 332 15.62 7.99 6.69
N ALA A 333 16.50 8.92 7.05
CA ALA A 333 16.41 9.65 8.32
C ALA A 333 15.16 10.55 8.39
N LYS A 334 14.80 11.20 7.28
CA LYS A 334 13.55 11.98 7.16
C LYS A 334 12.32 11.07 7.24
N TRP A 335 12.34 9.92 6.60
CA TRP A 335 11.30 8.91 6.69
C TRP A 335 11.15 8.37 8.13
N CYS A 336 12.26 8.16 8.84
CA CYS A 336 12.25 7.78 10.26
C CYS A 336 11.55 8.84 11.13
N LEU A 337 11.82 10.13 10.88
CA LEU A 337 11.13 11.21 11.59
C LEU A 337 9.61 11.18 11.34
N LYS A 338 9.18 10.98 10.09
CA LYS A 338 7.76 10.88 9.72
C LYS A 338 7.07 9.68 10.39
N ASN A 339 7.79 8.58 10.59
CA ASN A 339 7.25 7.31 11.07
C ASN A 339 7.56 7.02 12.56
N ASN A 340 7.94 8.03 13.35
CA ASN A 340 8.28 7.90 14.78
C ASN A 340 9.44 6.94 15.10
N LEU A 341 10.31 6.63 14.13
CA LEU A 341 11.52 5.80 14.30
C LEU A 341 12.71 6.65 14.75
N ILE A 342 12.56 7.39 15.85
CA ILE A 342 13.49 8.47 16.22
C ILE A 342 14.91 7.98 16.49
N GLN A 343 15.07 6.83 17.17
CA GLN A 343 16.39 6.25 17.47
C GLN A 343 17.13 5.81 16.20
N GLN A 344 16.41 5.18 15.27
CA GLN A 344 16.92 4.80 13.96
C GLN A 344 17.27 6.06 13.15
N GLY A 345 16.41 7.07 13.14
CA GLY A 345 16.63 8.33 12.44
C GLY A 345 17.91 9.04 12.88
N LEU A 346 18.16 9.14 14.20
CA LEU A 346 19.40 9.71 14.72
C LEU A 346 20.63 8.89 14.30
N THR A 347 20.55 7.57 14.39
CA THR A 347 21.65 6.67 14.01
C THR A 347 21.95 6.75 12.52
N ILE A 348 20.92 6.69 11.67
CA ILE A 348 21.06 6.79 10.22
C ILE A 348 21.63 8.15 9.84
N LEU A 349 21.16 9.24 10.45
CA LEU A 349 21.64 10.58 10.14
C LEU A 349 23.12 10.78 10.50
N GLU A 350 23.56 10.31 11.68
CA GLU A 350 24.97 10.34 12.08
C GLU A 350 25.85 9.59 11.08
N GLU A 351 25.48 8.35 10.74
CA GLU A 351 26.25 7.51 9.82
C GLU A 351 26.20 8.02 8.37
N THR A 352 25.14 8.75 7.99
CA THR A 352 25.01 9.37 6.67
C THR A 352 25.98 10.55 6.54
N ILE A 353 26.10 11.40 7.56
CA ILE A 353 27.07 12.52 7.53
C ILE A 353 28.51 11.99 7.38
N ILE A 354 28.86 10.92 8.10
CA ILE A 354 30.18 10.28 7.96
C ILE A 354 30.39 9.78 6.53
N SER A 355 29.38 9.12 5.96
CA SER A 355 29.47 8.56 4.60
C SER A 355 29.56 9.64 3.53
N GLU A 356 28.89 10.78 3.73
CA GLU A 356 28.97 11.93 2.83
C GLU A 356 30.36 12.59 2.87
N VAL A 357 31.01 12.66 4.03
CA VAL A 357 32.41 13.10 4.13
C VAL A 357 33.36 12.09 3.48
N CYS A 358 33.10 10.79 3.60
CA CYS A 358 33.85 9.78 2.84
C CYS A 358 33.72 10.00 1.33
N GLU A 359 32.51 10.26 0.83
CA GLU A 359 32.23 10.51 -0.58
C GLU A 359 32.96 11.77 -1.09
N GLU A 360 32.90 12.89 -0.36
CA GLU A 360 33.61 14.14 -0.71
C GLU A 360 35.13 13.97 -0.78
N LEU A 361 35.68 13.07 0.04
CA LEU A 361 37.11 12.81 0.13
C LEU A 361 37.56 11.60 -0.71
N GLU A 362 36.66 10.98 -1.49
CA GLU A 362 36.92 9.76 -2.28
C GLU A 362 37.47 8.59 -1.44
N LEU A 363 36.99 8.45 -0.20
CA LEU A 363 37.39 7.39 0.74
C LEU A 363 36.35 6.26 0.78
N ASP A 364 36.79 5.04 1.10
CA ASP A 364 35.88 3.92 1.28
C ASP A 364 35.03 4.10 2.56
N PHE A 365 33.74 4.38 2.37
CA PHE A 365 32.79 4.53 3.47
C PHE A 365 32.48 3.23 4.21
N GLN A 366 32.92 2.06 3.72
CA GLN A 366 32.77 0.77 4.41
C GLN A 366 33.94 0.46 5.35
N ASP A 367 35.06 1.17 5.22
CA ASP A 367 36.21 0.97 6.08
C ASP A 367 35.95 1.53 7.49
N LYS A 368 35.98 0.63 8.47
CA LYS A 368 35.67 0.96 9.87
C LYS A 368 36.65 1.98 10.47
N ASP A 369 37.93 1.87 10.14
CA ASP A 369 38.97 2.72 10.72
C ASP A 369 38.88 4.13 10.13
N ILE A 370 38.64 4.24 8.82
CA ILE A 370 38.36 5.52 8.14
C ILE A 370 37.13 6.20 8.76
N ARG A 371 36.02 5.48 8.92
CA ARG A 371 34.79 6.04 9.53
C ARG A 371 35.04 6.54 10.95
N THR A 372 35.82 5.79 11.74
CA THR A 372 36.17 6.18 13.11
C THR A 372 36.99 7.46 13.11
N LEU A 373 37.99 7.56 12.23
CA LEU A 373 38.82 8.75 12.07
C LEU A 373 38.02 9.97 11.60
N ILE A 374 37.09 9.80 10.67
CA ILE A 374 36.19 10.89 10.22
C ILE A 374 35.31 11.37 11.38
N SER A 375 34.66 10.45 12.11
CA SER A 375 33.85 10.81 13.28
C SER A 375 34.66 11.61 14.32
N SER A 376 35.87 11.16 14.65
CA SER A 376 36.79 11.89 15.53
C SER A 376 37.22 13.24 14.96
N SER A 377 37.45 13.31 13.64
CA SER A 377 37.82 14.55 12.96
C SER A 377 36.72 15.61 13.09
N ILE A 378 35.47 15.25 12.76
CA ILE A 378 34.32 16.16 12.85
C ILE A 378 34.13 16.65 14.30
N TYR A 379 34.25 15.75 15.28
CA TYR A 379 34.16 16.09 16.70
C TYR A 379 35.24 17.10 17.13
N LEU A 380 36.50 16.90 16.71
CA LEU A 380 37.61 17.79 17.03
C LEU A 380 37.49 19.14 16.34
N ILE A 381 37.08 19.18 15.06
CA ILE A 381 36.83 20.42 14.31
C ILE A 381 35.82 21.31 15.05
N LYS A 382 34.74 20.72 15.60
CA LYS A 382 33.73 21.46 16.38
C LYS A 382 34.23 21.89 17.77
N ASN A 383 34.81 20.97 18.55
CA ASN A 383 35.06 21.20 19.98
C ASN A 383 36.45 21.76 20.30
N LYS A 384 37.42 21.64 19.40
CA LYS A 384 38.81 22.08 19.60
C LYS A 384 39.30 22.86 18.38
N LYS A 385 39.11 24.18 18.37
CA LYS A 385 39.57 25.02 17.25
C LYS A 385 41.10 25.07 17.11
N ASP A 386 41.80 24.84 18.21
CA ASP A 386 43.26 24.88 18.32
C ASP A 386 43.85 23.49 18.11
N GLU A 387 44.62 23.32 17.04
CA GLU A 387 45.19 22.03 16.61
C GLU A 387 46.20 21.48 17.61
N GLU A 388 46.89 22.35 18.36
CA GLU A 388 47.87 21.94 19.38
C GLU A 388 47.20 21.28 20.60
N LYS A 389 45.87 21.45 20.75
CA LYS A 389 45.09 20.88 21.85
C LYS A 389 44.37 19.60 21.47
N TRP A 390 44.52 19.13 20.23
CA TRP A 390 43.92 17.88 19.79
C TRP A 390 44.56 16.70 20.51
N ASP A 391 43.71 15.82 21.03
CA ASP A 391 44.14 14.63 21.75
C ASP A 391 44.10 13.48 20.75
N VAL A 392 45.26 13.17 20.17
CA VAL A 392 45.43 12.23 19.05
C VAL A 392 46.51 11.22 19.41
N LYS A 393 46.37 9.99 18.91
CA LYS A 393 47.24 8.86 19.29
C LYS A 393 48.53 8.80 18.48
N SER A 394 48.58 9.47 17.32
CA SER A 394 49.72 9.44 16.40
C SER A 394 49.78 10.64 15.46
N ASP A 395 50.95 10.91 14.88
CA ASP A 395 51.12 11.92 13.83
C ASP A 395 50.32 11.60 12.57
N ALA A 396 50.10 10.32 12.26
CA ALA A 396 49.28 9.89 11.14
C ALA A 396 47.81 10.30 11.33
N GLU A 397 47.27 10.10 12.53
CA GLU A 397 45.92 10.54 12.91
C GLU A 397 45.80 12.07 12.86
N LEU A 398 46.79 12.79 13.38
CA LEU A 398 46.83 14.25 13.30
C LEU A 398 46.79 14.74 11.85
N ASN A 399 47.60 14.16 10.98
CA ASN A 399 47.64 14.51 9.56
C ASN A 399 46.32 14.20 8.85
N PHE A 400 45.67 13.09 9.20
CA PHE A 400 44.35 12.75 8.67
C PHE A 400 43.30 13.78 9.08
N ILE A 401 43.22 14.17 10.36
CA ILE A 401 42.26 15.16 10.82
C ILE A 401 42.49 16.52 10.15
N LYS A 402 43.76 16.92 9.98
CA LYS A 402 44.13 18.14 9.24
C LYS A 402 43.68 18.07 7.78
N MET A 403 43.83 16.92 7.13
CA MET A 403 43.34 16.69 5.77
C MET A 403 41.82 16.83 5.70
N VAL A 404 41.06 16.19 6.61
CA VAL A 404 39.59 16.31 6.66
C VAL A 404 39.17 17.76 6.83
N LYS A 405 39.75 18.48 7.81
CA LYS A 405 39.45 19.90 8.05
C LYS A 405 39.76 20.80 6.84
N ALA A 406 40.83 20.49 6.10
CA ALA A 406 41.27 21.29 4.96
C ALA A 406 40.51 20.98 3.67
N LYS A 407 40.08 19.73 3.47
CA LYS A 407 39.53 19.25 2.18
C LYS A 407 38.03 18.98 2.20
N SER A 408 37.42 18.75 3.36
CA SER A 408 35.99 18.49 3.48
C SER A 408 35.25 19.73 3.98
N SER A 409 34.52 20.36 3.06
CA SER A 409 33.61 21.46 3.41
C SER A 409 32.46 20.94 4.29
N ILE A 410 31.98 19.73 3.99
CA ILE A 410 30.86 19.09 4.69
C ILE A 410 31.21 18.82 6.16
N ALA A 411 32.42 18.33 6.43
CA ALA A 411 32.89 18.09 7.79
C ALA A 411 32.91 19.37 8.63
N SER A 412 33.25 20.51 8.03
CA SER A 412 33.27 21.81 8.70
C SER A 412 31.86 22.38 8.89
N ASP A 413 31.04 22.35 7.84
CA ASP A 413 29.68 22.92 7.85
C ASP A 413 28.73 22.14 8.77
N LYS A 414 28.82 20.81 8.76
CA LYS A 414 27.95 19.93 9.57
C LYS A 414 28.53 19.61 10.94
N ALA A 415 29.68 20.17 11.33
CA ALA A 415 30.37 19.79 12.57
C ALA A 415 29.51 19.97 13.83
N GLN A 416 28.77 21.08 13.90
CA GLN A 416 27.84 21.37 15.00
C GLN A 416 26.67 20.40 15.00
N SER A 417 26.00 20.23 13.86
CA SER A 417 24.88 19.29 13.69
C SER A 417 25.28 17.86 14.05
N PHE A 418 26.44 17.40 13.59
CA PHE A 418 26.97 16.07 13.89
C PHE A 418 27.15 15.85 15.39
N CYS A 419 27.79 16.79 16.09
CA CYS A 419 27.99 16.69 17.53
C CYS A 419 26.67 16.67 18.31
N ASP A 420 25.69 17.47 17.88
CA ASP A 420 24.36 17.47 18.49
C ASP A 420 23.68 16.10 18.29
N ILE A 421 23.64 15.58 17.05
CA ILE A 421 23.06 14.27 16.74
C ILE A 421 23.72 13.18 17.60
N GLN A 422 25.06 13.14 17.62
CA GLN A 422 25.83 12.14 18.35
C GLN A 422 25.52 12.16 19.86
N GLU A 423 25.38 13.35 20.46
CA GLU A 423 25.04 13.45 21.88
C GLU A 423 23.67 12.83 22.19
N PHE A 424 22.66 13.15 21.38
CA PHE A 424 21.29 12.63 21.57
C PHE A 424 21.18 11.15 21.20
N ARG A 425 21.86 10.71 20.15
CA ARG A 425 21.94 9.30 19.74
C ARG A 425 22.55 8.44 20.84
N ASN A 426 23.62 8.92 21.48
CA ASN A 426 24.23 8.20 22.60
C ASN A 426 23.34 8.20 23.85
N ASP A 427 22.64 9.30 24.14
CA ASP A 427 21.68 9.35 25.26
C ASP A 427 20.58 8.29 25.13
N ILE A 428 19.91 8.24 23.97
CA ILE A 428 18.83 7.27 23.72
C ILE A 428 19.35 5.83 23.71
N ASN A 429 20.54 5.57 23.14
CA ASN A 429 21.13 4.23 23.12
C ASN A 429 21.60 3.75 24.50
N HIS A 430 21.99 4.66 25.38
CA HIS A 430 22.35 4.35 26.76
C HIS A 430 21.14 4.39 27.70
N ASN A 431 19.92 4.42 27.17
CA ASN A 431 18.67 4.39 27.95
C ASN A 431 18.60 5.51 29.00
N GLY A 432 19.13 6.69 28.71
CA GLY A 432 19.12 7.81 29.66
C GLY A 432 19.95 7.62 30.93
N MET A 433 20.81 6.60 31.01
CA MET A 433 21.63 6.28 32.19
C MET A 433 22.84 7.22 32.33
N ARG A 434 22.58 8.54 32.33
CA ARG A 434 23.60 9.60 32.47
C ARG A 434 23.09 10.75 33.34
N LYS A 435 24.00 11.50 33.96
CA LYS A 435 23.67 12.60 34.91
C LYS A 435 22.78 13.71 34.30
N LYS A 436 22.84 13.91 32.98
CA LYS A 436 22.06 14.94 32.25
C LYS A 436 21.32 14.29 31.08
N SER A 437 20.35 13.44 31.37
CA SER A 437 19.50 12.82 30.34
C SER A 437 18.58 13.86 29.69
N ALA A 438 18.35 13.70 28.39
CA ALA A 438 17.44 14.52 27.61
C ALA A 438 15.98 14.11 27.87
N GLY A 439 15.09 15.10 27.85
CA GLY A 439 13.66 14.85 27.80
C GLY A 439 13.24 14.30 26.42
N PRO A 440 12.14 13.53 26.34
CA PRO A 440 11.70 12.88 25.09
C PRO A 440 11.52 13.81 23.90
N ASP A 441 11.04 15.04 24.13
CA ASP A 441 10.79 16.03 23.08
C ASP A 441 12.07 16.51 22.38
N LYS A 442 13.22 16.42 23.06
CA LYS A 442 14.49 16.92 22.54
C LYS A 442 15.05 16.05 21.42
N PHE A 443 14.77 14.74 21.42
CA PHE A 443 15.23 13.82 20.37
C PHE A 443 14.59 14.17 19.02
N ILE A 444 13.27 14.38 19.01
CA ILE A 444 12.50 14.76 17.81
C ILE A 444 12.98 16.12 17.30
N LYS A 445 13.14 17.11 18.20
CA LYS A 445 13.66 18.45 17.84
C LYS A 445 15.07 18.37 17.25
N CYS A 446 15.93 17.51 17.81
CA CYS A 446 17.30 17.32 17.32
C CYS A 446 17.32 16.68 15.94
N LEU A 447 16.55 15.62 15.73
CA LEU A 447 16.45 14.98 14.41
C LEU A 447 15.89 15.97 13.38
N LYS A 448 14.78 16.65 13.70
CA LYS A 448 14.11 17.59 12.78
C LYS A 448 15.01 18.76 12.35
N ARG A 449 15.75 19.39 13.28
CA ARG A 449 16.57 20.58 12.95
C ARG A 449 17.83 20.26 12.16
N ASN A 450 18.28 19.01 12.19
CA ASN A 450 19.53 18.58 11.56
C ASN A 450 19.29 17.78 10.26
N LEU A 451 18.01 17.55 9.91
CA LEU A 451 17.64 17.09 8.59
C LEU A 451 17.71 18.27 7.60
N PRO A 452 18.09 18.03 6.35
CA PRO A 452 18.04 19.06 5.33
C PRO A 452 16.58 19.46 5.03
N ASP A 453 16.31 20.76 4.89
CA ASP A 453 14.97 21.32 4.64
C ASP A 453 14.39 20.81 3.30
N GLU A 454 15.21 20.83 2.26
CA GLU A 454 15.00 20.10 1.02
C GLU A 454 16.09 19.04 0.92
N LEU A 455 15.69 17.80 0.64
CA LEU A 455 16.64 16.84 0.13
C LEU A 455 17.07 17.41 -1.21
N VAL A 456 18.29 17.93 -1.27
CA VAL A 456 18.92 18.26 -2.54
C VAL A 456 18.84 16.94 -3.31
N ARG A 457 17.92 16.88 -4.28
CA ARG A 457 18.13 15.99 -5.41
C ARG A 457 19.42 16.53 -5.99
N LYS A 458 20.57 16.03 -5.50
CA LYS A 458 21.83 16.24 -6.21
C LYS A 458 21.42 15.88 -7.63
N PRO A 459 21.51 16.82 -8.59
CA PRO A 459 21.48 16.41 -9.99
C PRO A 459 22.44 15.24 -10.02
N ILE A 460 21.98 14.11 -10.54
CA ILE A 460 22.82 12.92 -10.63
C ILE A 460 24.14 13.41 -11.22
N GLU A 461 25.19 13.52 -10.40
CA GLU A 461 26.55 13.76 -10.86
C GLU A 461 27.04 12.41 -11.36
N ASN A 462 26.43 11.98 -12.47
CA ASN A 462 26.97 11.04 -13.43
C ASN A 462 26.69 11.69 -14.79
N ALA A 463 27.57 12.61 -15.18
CA ALA A 463 28.04 12.93 -16.53
C ALA A 463 27.11 12.92 -17.78
N HIS A 464 25.80 12.64 -17.69
CA HIS A 464 24.93 12.38 -18.86
C HIS A 464 23.45 12.71 -18.59
N SER A 465 23.11 13.79 -17.89
CA SER A 465 21.72 14.29 -17.94
C SER A 465 21.41 14.77 -19.35
N ILE A 466 20.21 14.50 -19.86
CA ILE A 466 19.84 14.79 -21.25
C ILE A 466 18.64 15.75 -21.29
N PHE A 467 18.77 16.77 -22.13
CA PHE A 467 17.72 17.70 -22.51
C PHE A 467 17.35 17.44 -23.97
N ILE A 468 16.14 16.93 -24.22
CA ILE A 468 15.72 16.64 -25.59
C ILE A 468 15.07 17.89 -26.17
N ASN A 469 15.64 18.40 -27.26
CA ASN A 469 15.03 19.43 -28.08
C ASN A 469 14.18 18.78 -29.17
N LEU A 470 12.88 18.63 -28.92
CA LEU A 470 11.89 18.19 -29.91
C LEU A 470 11.23 19.42 -30.54
N SER A 471 11.92 20.05 -31.50
CA SER A 471 11.40 21.24 -32.17
C SER A 471 11.85 21.38 -33.63
N ASN A 472 11.23 22.32 -34.34
CA ASN A 472 11.65 22.73 -35.69
C ASN A 472 12.97 23.51 -35.71
N HIS A 473 13.55 23.83 -34.54
CA HIS A 473 14.73 24.68 -34.41
C HIS A 473 15.86 23.91 -33.72
N PRO A 474 16.80 23.30 -34.48
CA PRO A 474 17.91 22.53 -33.88
C PRO A 474 18.83 23.44 -33.05
N SER A 475 19.44 22.86 -32.02
CA SER A 475 20.27 23.56 -31.04
C SER A 475 21.52 24.21 -31.64
N THR A 476 21.99 23.73 -32.81
CA THR A 476 23.08 24.34 -33.57
C THR A 476 22.80 25.78 -34.01
N ASN A 477 21.53 26.19 -34.04
CA ASN A 477 21.10 27.51 -34.46
C ASN A 477 20.73 28.42 -33.27
N TRP A 478 20.93 27.95 -32.04
CA TRP A 478 20.60 28.69 -30.84
C TRP A 478 21.69 29.70 -30.46
N ASP A 479 21.28 30.82 -29.88
CA ASP A 479 22.23 31.77 -29.30
C ASP A 479 22.84 31.24 -27.98
N GLU A 480 23.90 31.88 -27.52
CA GLU A 480 24.62 31.46 -26.31
C GLU A 480 23.72 31.45 -25.06
N TYR A 481 22.77 32.38 -24.98
CA TYR A 481 21.83 32.48 -23.87
C TYR A 481 20.80 31.35 -23.87
N GLN A 482 20.32 30.92 -25.05
CA GLN A 482 19.46 29.76 -25.22
C GLN A 482 20.17 28.46 -24.81
N LEU A 483 21.43 28.30 -25.23
CA LEU A 483 22.26 27.15 -24.84
C LEU A 483 22.52 27.12 -23.34
N GLU A 484 22.79 28.27 -22.71
CA GLU A 484 22.94 28.39 -21.26
C GLU A 484 21.63 28.06 -20.51
N CYS A 485 20.48 28.45 -21.06
CA CYS A 485 19.19 28.10 -20.47
C CYS A 485 18.88 26.60 -20.56
N ALA A 486 19.30 25.95 -21.65
CA ALA A 486 19.09 24.52 -21.90
C ALA A 486 20.05 23.63 -21.09
N SER A 487 21.31 24.05 -20.92
CA SER A 487 22.34 23.30 -20.18
C SER A 487 21.98 23.05 -18.71
N LYS A 488 21.09 23.87 -18.14
CA LYS A 488 20.49 23.66 -16.80
C LYS A 488 19.71 22.34 -16.69
N TYR A 489 19.30 21.76 -17.83
CA TYR A 489 18.54 20.52 -17.90
C TYR A 489 19.42 19.33 -18.33
N GLY A 490 20.50 19.55 -19.09
CA GLY A 490 21.45 18.49 -19.47
C GLY A 490 22.11 18.71 -20.82
N GLU A 491 22.86 17.72 -21.29
CA GLU A 491 23.37 17.61 -22.66
C GLU A 491 22.22 17.68 -23.65
N ILE A 492 22.34 18.54 -24.66
CA ILE A 492 21.28 18.80 -25.62
C ILE A 492 21.30 17.71 -26.68
N LEU A 493 20.18 17.00 -26.80
CA LEU A 493 19.94 16.04 -27.89
C LEU A 493 18.83 16.59 -28.79
N ASP A 494 19.18 16.90 -30.04
CA ASP A 494 18.21 17.35 -31.02
C ASP A 494 17.39 16.18 -31.57
N PHE A 495 16.07 16.32 -31.53
CA PHE A 495 15.12 15.44 -32.19
C PHE A 495 14.23 16.28 -33.11
N PRO A 496 14.22 16.04 -34.43
CA PRO A 496 13.46 16.87 -35.34
C PRO A 496 11.96 16.73 -35.06
N PHE A 497 11.25 17.85 -35.00
CA PHE A 497 9.79 17.84 -34.97
C PHE A 497 9.29 17.51 -36.40
N PRO A 498 8.40 16.51 -36.57
CA PRO A 498 8.02 16.06 -37.90
C PRO A 498 7.10 17.07 -38.58
N ASP A 499 7.15 17.09 -39.92
CA ASP A 499 6.14 17.78 -40.72
C ASP A 499 4.78 17.10 -40.53
N VAL A 500 3.79 17.89 -40.12
CA VAL A 500 2.42 17.44 -39.91
C VAL A 500 1.58 17.83 -41.11
N ASP A 501 0.96 16.86 -41.79
CA ASP A 501 0.02 17.12 -42.90
C ASP A 501 -1.17 17.95 -42.37
N PRO A 502 -1.47 19.13 -42.95
CA PRO A 502 -2.63 19.94 -42.57
C PRO A 502 -3.98 19.21 -42.69
N ASN A 503 -4.04 18.12 -43.45
CA ASN A 503 -5.24 17.30 -43.62
C ASN A 503 -5.30 16.08 -42.70
N ALA A 504 -4.29 15.87 -41.83
CA ALA A 504 -4.25 14.75 -40.91
C ALA A 504 -5.44 14.80 -39.93
N SER A 505 -6.07 13.64 -39.73
CA SER A 505 -7.12 13.46 -38.73
C SER A 505 -6.55 13.42 -37.31
N SER A 506 -7.41 13.62 -36.30
CA SER A 506 -6.99 13.51 -34.89
C SER A 506 -6.42 12.14 -34.53
N TYR A 507 -6.89 11.06 -35.18
CA TYR A 507 -6.34 9.72 -35.00
C TYR A 507 -4.92 9.60 -35.56
N GLU A 508 -4.66 10.18 -36.74
CA GLU A 508 -3.33 10.18 -37.35
C GLU A 508 -2.34 11.03 -36.54
N ILE A 509 -2.78 12.15 -35.96
CA ILE A 509 -1.98 12.95 -35.02
C ILE A 509 -1.63 12.15 -33.76
N ASP A 510 -2.61 11.43 -33.18
CA ASP A 510 -2.37 10.62 -31.98
C ASP A 510 -1.40 9.46 -32.26
N LEU A 511 -1.55 8.80 -33.42
CA LEU A 511 -0.64 7.75 -33.88
C LEU A 511 0.78 8.29 -34.14
N LEU A 512 0.90 9.48 -34.72
CA LEU A 512 2.18 10.15 -34.95
C LEU A 512 2.86 10.48 -33.61
N ALA A 513 2.11 10.96 -32.61
CA ALA A 513 2.62 11.18 -31.26
C ALA A 513 3.11 9.87 -30.60
N GLU A 514 2.37 8.77 -30.76
CA GLU A 514 2.78 7.46 -30.25
C GLU A 514 4.05 6.94 -30.90
N ASN A 515 4.18 7.07 -32.22
CA ASN A 515 5.38 6.67 -32.94
C ASN A 515 6.61 7.46 -32.49
N LEU A 516 6.48 8.79 -32.35
CA LEU A 516 7.53 9.66 -31.81
C LEU A 516 7.96 9.23 -30.40
N ILE A 517 7.00 8.97 -29.52
CA ILE A 517 7.30 8.51 -28.17
C ILE A 517 7.99 7.14 -28.19
N GLN A 518 7.60 6.22 -29.08
CA GLN A 518 8.29 4.94 -29.25
C GLN A 518 9.72 5.11 -29.77
N GLU A 519 9.99 6.10 -30.62
CA GLU A 519 11.35 6.42 -31.06
C GLU A 519 12.20 6.99 -29.92
N LEU A 520 11.62 7.88 -29.10
CA LEU A 520 12.24 8.35 -27.87
C LEU A 520 12.53 7.19 -26.89
N ASP A 521 11.61 6.21 -26.79
CA ASP A 521 11.77 5.00 -25.98
C ASP A 521 12.93 4.09 -26.48
N LYS A 522 13.18 4.03 -27.81
CA LYS A 522 14.23 3.20 -28.42
C LYS A 522 15.65 3.71 -28.20
N LEU A 523 15.85 5.00 -27.93
CA LEU A 523 17.18 5.59 -27.78
C LEU A 523 17.94 5.15 -26.51
N ALA A 524 17.41 4.22 -25.69
CA ALA A 524 17.98 3.77 -24.41
C ALA A 524 18.22 4.87 -23.36
N VAL A 525 17.86 6.12 -23.68
CA VAL A 525 17.90 7.31 -22.83
C VAL A 525 16.71 7.38 -21.86
N LEU A 526 15.68 6.54 -22.04
CA LEU A 526 14.56 6.37 -21.08
C LEU A 526 14.72 5.15 -20.15
N ARG A 527 15.75 4.31 -20.34
CA ARG A 527 16.08 3.19 -19.43
C ARG A 527 17.06 3.58 -18.33
N ASP A 528 17.85 4.62 -18.55
CA ASP A 528 18.56 5.34 -17.49
C ASP A 528 17.80 6.64 -17.19
N SER A 529 17.64 6.95 -15.91
CA SER A 529 16.85 8.05 -15.35
C SER A 529 17.38 9.47 -15.62
N ASN A 530 17.87 9.72 -16.83
CA ASN A 530 18.69 10.89 -17.17
C ASN A 530 17.99 11.98 -17.98
N ILE A 531 16.80 11.74 -18.56
CA ILE A 531 16.04 12.84 -19.19
C ILE A 531 15.48 13.75 -18.11
N ARG A 532 15.95 14.99 -18.10
CA ARG A 532 15.50 16.00 -17.14
C ARG A 532 14.27 16.75 -17.61
N ALA A 533 14.19 17.00 -18.91
CA ALA A 533 13.07 17.67 -19.57
C ALA A 533 13.11 17.45 -21.10
N ILE A 534 11.94 17.54 -21.73
CA ILE A 534 11.77 17.58 -23.18
C ILE A 534 11.20 18.94 -23.56
N HIS A 535 11.92 19.68 -24.40
CA HIS A 535 11.42 20.89 -25.02
C HIS A 535 10.59 20.52 -26.25
N ILE A 536 9.31 20.91 -26.28
CA ILE A 536 8.36 20.56 -27.34
C ILE A 536 7.85 21.85 -27.97
N MET A 537 8.21 22.09 -29.23
CA MET A 537 7.74 23.26 -30.00
C MET A 537 7.57 22.90 -31.47
N GLY A 538 6.33 22.94 -31.97
CA GLY A 538 6.02 22.68 -33.36
C GLY A 538 4.53 22.89 -33.63
N GLU A 539 3.96 22.01 -34.47
CA GLU A 539 2.51 22.01 -34.74
C GLU A 539 1.72 21.78 -33.44
N HIS A 540 0.64 22.54 -33.26
CA HIS A 540 -0.06 22.66 -31.98
C HIS A 540 -0.77 21.39 -31.54
N THR A 541 -1.44 20.68 -32.45
CA THR A 541 -2.20 19.47 -32.12
C THR A 541 -1.28 18.30 -31.78
N LEU A 542 -0.18 18.14 -32.52
CA LEU A 542 0.84 17.15 -32.20
C LEU A 542 1.58 17.49 -30.89
N SER A 543 1.92 18.77 -30.68
CA SER A 543 2.55 19.21 -29.42
C SER A 543 1.65 18.91 -28.22
N TYR A 544 0.34 19.15 -28.32
CA TYR A 544 -0.61 18.83 -27.26
C TYR A 544 -0.70 17.32 -26.99
N ALA A 545 -0.78 16.50 -28.05
CA ALA A 545 -0.84 15.04 -27.92
C ALA A 545 0.44 14.48 -27.25
N LEU A 546 1.62 14.98 -27.65
CA LEU A 546 2.90 14.63 -27.05
C LEU A 546 2.96 15.03 -25.57
N VAL A 547 2.66 16.29 -25.25
CA VAL A 547 2.67 16.80 -23.86
C VAL A 547 1.74 15.95 -22.97
N SER A 548 0.51 15.70 -23.43
CA SER A 548 -0.48 14.91 -22.70
C SER A 548 -0.02 13.48 -22.41
N LYS A 549 0.64 12.81 -23.36
CA LYS A 549 1.14 11.44 -23.19
C LYS A 549 2.43 11.39 -22.36
N LEU A 550 3.32 12.37 -22.51
CA LEU A 550 4.59 12.45 -21.77
C LEU A 550 4.40 12.86 -20.30
N GLN A 551 3.47 13.77 -19.99
CA GLN A 551 3.14 14.13 -18.61
C GLN A 551 2.55 12.95 -17.83
N LYS A 552 1.72 12.10 -18.47
CA LYS A 552 1.24 10.84 -17.87
C LYS A 552 2.37 9.87 -17.53
N ARG A 553 3.56 10.04 -18.12
CA ARG A 553 4.80 9.29 -17.82
C ARG A 553 5.71 10.03 -16.83
N ASN A 554 5.23 11.09 -16.17
CA ASN A 554 5.99 11.98 -15.27
C ASN A 554 7.23 12.63 -15.91
N ILE A 555 7.20 12.87 -17.23
CA ILE A 555 8.28 13.56 -17.95
C ILE A 555 7.97 15.06 -17.98
N SER A 556 8.95 15.89 -17.61
CA SER A 556 8.80 17.35 -17.64
C SER A 556 8.84 17.86 -19.08
N CYS A 557 7.79 18.58 -19.50
CA CYS A 557 7.68 19.19 -20.82
C CYS A 557 7.85 20.71 -20.73
N LEU A 558 8.69 21.28 -21.59
CA LEU A 558 8.95 22.73 -21.66
C LEU A 558 8.59 23.30 -23.03
N ALA A 559 8.12 24.54 -23.06
CA ALA A 559 7.95 25.36 -24.26
C ALA A 559 8.96 26.50 -24.25
N SER A 560 9.46 26.91 -25.42
CA SER A 560 10.21 28.17 -25.51
C SER A 560 9.26 29.37 -25.47
N THR A 561 9.65 30.39 -24.72
CA THR A 561 8.94 31.66 -24.65
C THR A 561 9.72 32.70 -25.44
N THR A 562 9.03 33.41 -26.33
CA THR A 562 9.65 34.40 -27.21
C THR A 562 8.93 35.74 -27.14
N GLU A 563 9.69 36.82 -27.12
CA GLU A 563 9.21 38.16 -27.39
C GLU A 563 9.15 38.38 -28.90
N ARG A 564 7.97 38.72 -29.41
CA ARG A 564 7.77 39.02 -30.84
C ARG A 564 8.05 40.49 -31.10
N MET A 565 9.13 40.76 -31.83
CA MET A 565 9.46 42.09 -32.35
C MET A 565 9.05 42.16 -33.82
N VAL A 566 8.38 43.25 -34.20
CA VAL A 566 7.91 43.44 -35.58
C VAL A 566 8.57 44.70 -36.13
N THR A 567 9.31 44.54 -37.22
CA THR A 567 9.83 45.66 -38.00
C THR A 567 9.17 45.65 -39.37
N GLN A 568 8.64 46.79 -39.77
CA GLN A 568 7.99 46.99 -41.07
C GLN A 568 8.89 47.83 -41.96
N HIS A 569 9.31 47.27 -43.08
CA HIS A 569 10.08 47.97 -44.11
C HIS A 569 9.24 48.00 -45.39
N GLY A 570 8.46 49.07 -45.57
CA GLY A 570 7.52 49.17 -46.69
C GLY A 570 6.36 48.17 -46.56
N ASP A 571 6.15 47.37 -47.61
CA ASP A 571 5.11 46.32 -47.66
C ASP A 571 5.57 44.99 -47.03
N GLU A 572 6.85 44.87 -46.64
CA GLU A 572 7.38 43.67 -45.99
C GLU A 572 7.34 43.80 -44.46
N LYS A 573 6.73 42.80 -43.83
CA LYS A 573 6.63 42.68 -42.37
C LYS A 573 7.56 41.58 -41.89
N VAL A 574 8.67 41.96 -41.28
CA VAL A 574 9.59 41.00 -40.64
C VAL A 574 9.17 40.83 -39.18
N SER A 575 8.84 39.59 -38.80
CA SER A 575 8.60 39.23 -37.40
C SER A 575 9.82 38.49 -36.87
N LEU A 576 10.53 39.09 -35.92
CA LEU A 576 11.65 38.47 -35.21
C LEU A 576 11.17 37.98 -33.85
N PHE A 577 11.50 36.74 -33.50
CA PHE A 577 11.15 36.14 -32.21
C PHE A 577 12.42 36.02 -31.38
N LYS A 578 12.52 36.82 -30.31
CA LYS A 578 13.65 36.78 -29.38
C LYS A 578 13.32 35.83 -28.24
N PHE A 579 14.15 34.82 -28.00
CA PHE A 579 13.97 33.90 -26.88
C PHE A 579 14.14 34.61 -25.53
N ILE A 580 13.30 34.23 -24.56
CA ILE A 580 13.31 34.76 -23.19
C ILE A 580 13.66 33.67 -22.18
N SER A 581 12.96 32.53 -22.22
CA SER A 581 13.16 31.41 -21.29
C SER A 581 12.44 30.15 -21.76
N PHE A 582 12.79 29.00 -21.16
CA PHE A 582 11.92 27.82 -21.19
C PHE A 582 10.88 27.90 -20.08
N ARG A 583 9.63 27.56 -20.41
CA ARG A 583 8.51 27.53 -19.47
C ARG A 583 7.88 26.13 -19.45
N THR A 584 7.60 25.61 -18.27
CA THR A 584 6.91 24.32 -18.12
C THR A 584 5.48 24.40 -18.66
N TYR A 585 5.07 23.37 -19.41
CA TYR A 585 3.65 23.18 -19.74
C TYR A 585 2.84 22.95 -18.46
N PRO A 586 1.62 23.52 -18.33
CA PRO A 586 0.71 23.19 -17.22
C PRO A 586 0.44 21.68 -17.17
N GLU A 587 0.32 21.13 -15.95
CA GLU A 587 -0.08 19.72 -15.77
C GLU A 587 -1.52 19.52 -16.26
N LEU A 588 -1.71 18.51 -17.13
CA LEU A 588 -2.98 18.19 -17.79
C LEU A 588 -3.80 17.12 -17.05
#